data_AF-A0A4Q2UT41-F1
#
_entry.id   AF-A0A4Q2UT41-F1
#
_cell.length_a   1.000
_cell.length_b   1.000
_cell.length_c   1.000
_cell.angle_alpha   90.00
_cell.angle_beta   90.00
_cell.angle_gamma   90.00
#
_symmetry.space_group_name_H-M   'P 1'
#
loop_
_entity.id
_entity.type
_entity.pdbx_description
1 polymer ?
#
loop_
_entity_poly.entity_id
_entity_poly.type
_entity_poly.pdbx_seq_one_letter_code
_entity_poly.pdbx_strand_id
1 'polypeptide(L)'
;MDMLTTLSAVHSSKDIWGDDADQWNPERWLSGDTKKLDRNWIVFSAGYMTCPGRHFAWMQICKMAATLLRNYNIRQVNPKNQWRYQANFTALTYSWPVWVEKREHEGNMHPDIETLPRDRDQF
;
A
#
# COMPACT_ATOMS: atom_id res chain seq x y z
N MET A 1 25.74 9.01 19.39
CA MET A 1 24.39 8.45 19.64
C MET A 1 23.79 8.23 18.27
N ASP A 2 24.28 7.20 17.58
CA ASP A 2 23.92 6.95 16.19
C ASP A 2 22.83 5.89 16.21
N MET A 3 21.62 6.33 16.55
CA MET A 3 20.44 5.49 16.57
C MET A 3 19.96 5.28 15.13
N LEU A 4 20.58 4.32 14.43
CA LEU A 4 20.04 3.79 13.17
C LEU A 4 18.86 2.88 13.49
N THR A 5 17.71 3.47 13.85
CA THR A 5 16.47 2.71 14.01
C THR A 5 16.08 2.13 12.66
N THR A 6 16.24 0.83 12.48
CA THR A 6 15.78 0.14 11.28
C THR A 6 14.25 0.21 11.23
N LEU A 7 13.68 0.92 10.24
CA LEU A 7 12.24 1.03 10.03
C LEU A 7 11.54 -0.34 10.03
N SER A 8 12.18 -1.36 9.45
CA SER A 8 11.68 -2.73 9.46
C SER A 8 11.57 -3.32 10.86
N ALA A 9 12.50 -3.02 11.77
CA ALA A 9 12.46 -3.55 13.13
C ALA A 9 11.28 -2.97 13.93
N VAL A 10 10.95 -1.70 13.73
CA VAL A 10 9.76 -1.08 14.33
C VAL A 10 8.49 -1.71 13.79
N HIS A 11 8.39 -1.92 12.47
CA HIS A 11 7.20 -2.50 11.83
C HIS A 11 7.02 -4.01 12.08
N SER A 12 8.05 -4.70 12.55
CA SER A 12 7.99 -6.13 12.92
C SER A 12 8.01 -6.37 14.44
N SER A 13 7.99 -5.32 15.26
CA SER A 13 8.01 -5.45 16.72
C SER A 13 6.68 -6.01 17.26
N LYS A 14 6.74 -7.17 17.91
CA LYS A 14 5.57 -7.78 18.56
C LYS A 14 5.00 -6.95 19.71
N ASP A 15 5.83 -6.14 20.37
CA ASP A 15 5.36 -5.24 21.44
C ASP A 15 4.45 -4.12 20.92
N ILE A 16 4.67 -3.72 19.66
CA ILE A 16 3.90 -2.67 18.99
C ILE A 16 2.70 -3.28 18.29
N TRP A 17 2.93 -4.29 17.46
CA TRP A 17 1.97 -4.81 16.49
C TRP A 17 1.23 -6.06 16.94
N GLY A 18 1.68 -6.73 18.02
CA GLY A 18 1.12 -7.98 18.52
C GLY A 18 1.85 -9.22 18.02
N ASP A 19 1.38 -10.41 18.41
CA ASP A 19 2.04 -11.67 18.09
C ASP A 19 2.08 -12.00 16.59
N ASP A 20 1.14 -11.44 15.83
CA ASP A 20 0.97 -11.56 14.39
C ASP A 20 1.62 -10.38 13.62
N ALA A 21 2.62 -9.71 14.22
CA ALA A 21 3.38 -8.62 13.58
C ALA A 21 4.04 -8.99 12.24
N ASP A 22 4.31 -10.28 12.02
CA ASP A 22 4.89 -10.82 10.78
C ASP A 22 3.83 -11.32 9.78
N GLN A 23 2.54 -11.14 10.08
CA GLN A 23 1.43 -11.57 9.24
C GLN A 23 0.72 -10.39 8.58
N TRP A 24 0.22 -10.63 7.37
CA TRP A 24 -0.66 -9.68 6.70
C TRP A 24 -2.06 -9.70 7.33
N ASN A 25 -2.32 -8.75 8.22
CA ASN A 25 -3.60 -8.58 8.91
C ASN A 25 -4.12 -7.13 8.75
N PRO A 26 -4.92 -6.83 7.71
CA PRO A 26 -5.52 -5.52 7.51
C PRO A 26 -6.57 -5.16 8.58
N GLU A 27 -7.22 -6.15 9.17
CA GLU A 27 -8.29 -5.95 10.15
C GLU A 27 -7.78 -5.36 11.47
N ARG A 28 -6.45 -5.38 11.70
CA ARG A 28 -5.81 -4.74 12.87
C ARG A 28 -6.18 -3.26 13.04
N TRP A 29 -6.51 -2.56 11.95
CA TRP A 29 -6.95 -1.16 12.02
C TRP A 29 -8.46 -0.98 12.18
N LEU A 30 -9.24 -2.06 12.05
CA LEU A 30 -10.70 -2.06 12.25
C LEU A 30 -11.09 -2.35 13.71
N SER A 31 -10.19 -2.95 14.47
CA SER A 31 -10.40 -3.33 15.88
C SER A 31 -9.27 -2.81 16.77
N GLY A 32 -9.60 -2.20 17.92
CA GLY A 32 -8.61 -1.82 18.93
C GLY A 32 -8.18 -0.35 18.93
N ASP A 33 -7.02 -0.06 19.52
CA ASP A 33 -6.48 1.30 19.67
C ASP A 33 -5.71 1.75 18.42
N THR A 34 -6.44 2.31 17.47
CA THR A 34 -5.90 2.84 16.21
C THR A 34 -4.89 3.96 16.43
N LYS A 35 -5.02 4.77 17.48
CA LYS A 35 -4.07 5.87 17.76
C LYS A 35 -2.69 5.35 18.11
N LYS A 36 -2.59 4.23 18.85
CA LYS A 36 -1.31 3.57 19.11
C LYS A 36 -0.67 3.08 17.81
N LEU A 37 -1.46 2.46 16.93
CA LEU A 37 -0.96 1.94 15.65
C LEU A 37 -0.48 3.08 14.75
N ASP A 38 -1.28 4.13 14.58
CA ASP A 38 -0.96 5.28 13.72
C ASP A 38 0.32 5.98 14.18
N ARG A 39 0.56 6.08 15.49
CA ARG A 39 1.79 6.68 16.03
C ARG A 39 3.05 5.88 15.69
N ASN A 40 2.93 4.57 15.55
CA ASN A 40 4.06 3.68 15.25
C ASN A 40 4.15 3.33 13.75
N TRP A 41 3.18 3.74 12.95
CA TRP A 41 3.18 3.60 11.50
C TRP A 41 4.05 4.67 10.85
N ILE A 42 5.36 4.41 10.81
CA ILE A 42 6.39 5.38 10.42
C ILE A 42 6.96 5.11 9.03
N VAL A 43 6.17 4.55 8.11
CA VAL A 43 6.62 4.24 6.73
C VAL A 43 7.11 5.47 5.95
N PHE A 44 6.65 6.66 6.34
CA PHE A 44 7.08 7.95 5.82
C PHE A 44 8.04 8.69 6.77
N SER A 45 8.73 7.96 7.65
CA SER A 45 9.50 8.51 8.77
C SER A 45 8.61 9.27 9.78
N ALA A 46 9.21 9.92 10.78
CA ALA A 46 8.51 10.67 11.82
C ALA A 46 9.29 11.93 12.24
N GLY A 47 8.60 12.87 12.90
CA GLY A 47 9.20 14.11 13.41
C GLY A 47 9.72 15.03 12.29
N TYR A 48 10.86 15.67 12.52
CA TYR A 48 11.46 16.62 11.57
C TYR A 48 11.87 15.98 10.23
N MET A 49 12.17 14.67 10.24
CA MET A 49 12.57 13.92 9.06
C MET A 49 11.40 13.23 8.34
N THR A 50 10.15 13.62 8.66
CA THR A 50 8.97 13.08 8.00
C THR A 50 8.99 13.45 6.51
N CYS A 51 8.66 12.50 5.64
CA CYS A 51 8.54 12.74 4.21
C CYS A 51 7.55 13.88 3.94
N PRO A 52 7.97 14.98 3.26
CA PRO A 52 7.07 16.08 2.93
C PRO A 52 5.98 15.65 1.95
N GLY A 53 6.26 14.64 1.11
CA GLY A 53 5.34 14.09 0.13
C GLY A 53 4.36 13.04 0.68
N ARG A 54 4.32 12.77 1.99
CA ARG A 54 3.53 11.65 2.56
C ARG A 54 2.06 11.65 2.15
N HIS A 55 1.42 12.82 2.15
CA HIS A 55 -0.02 12.95 1.86
C HIS A 55 -0.31 12.71 0.38
N PHE A 56 0.55 13.25 -0.49
CA PHE A 56 0.45 13.02 -1.92
C PHE A 56 0.70 11.55 -2.27
N ALA A 57 1.78 10.97 -1.74
CA ALA A 57 2.10 9.56 -1.95
C ALA A 57 0.98 8.64 -1.46
N TRP A 58 0.42 8.91 -0.27
CA TRP A 58 -0.69 8.15 0.28
C TRP A 58 -1.94 8.20 -0.61
N MET A 59 -2.32 9.39 -1.09
CA MET A 59 -3.43 9.56 -2.03
C MET A 59 -3.21 8.75 -3.31
N GLN A 60 -2.01 8.81 -3.88
CA GLN A 60 -1.65 8.06 -5.10
C GLN A 60 -1.74 6.54 -4.89
N ILE A 61 -1.20 6.03 -3.77
CA ILE A 61 -1.27 4.61 -3.42
C ILE A 61 -2.73 4.16 -3.28
N CYS A 62 -3.55 4.90 -2.53
CA CYS A 62 -4.97 4.58 -2.35
C CYS A 62 -5.73 4.56 -3.68
N LYS A 63 -5.53 5.59 -4.52
CA LYS A 63 -6.17 5.69 -5.83
C LYS A 63 -5.74 4.56 -6.76
N MET A 64 -4.46 4.25 -6.81
CA MET A 64 -3.91 3.17 -7.63
C MET A 64 -4.43 1.81 -7.16
N ALA A 65 -4.35 1.50 -5.85
CA ALA A 65 -4.83 0.25 -5.29
C ALA A 65 -6.33 0.05 -5.55
N ALA A 66 -7.15 1.06 -5.28
CA ALA A 66 -8.59 0.98 -5.54
C ALA A 66 -8.91 0.77 -7.03
N THR A 67 -8.16 1.43 -7.92
CA THR A 67 -8.37 1.29 -9.37
C THR A 67 -7.96 -0.10 -9.87
N LEU A 68 -6.82 -0.62 -9.39
CA LEU A 68 -6.35 -1.96 -9.75
C LEU A 68 -7.31 -3.05 -9.27
N LEU A 69 -7.72 -2.99 -8.00
CA LEU A 69 -8.64 -3.96 -7.39
C LEU A 69 -10.05 -3.92 -8.00
N ARG A 70 -10.51 -2.73 -8.41
CA ARG A 70 -11.79 -2.55 -9.08
C ARG A 70 -11.74 -3.12 -10.50
N ASN A 71 -10.75 -2.72 -11.30
CA ASN A 71 -10.80 -2.93 -12.75
C ASN A 71 -10.11 -4.20 -13.23
N TYR A 72 -9.33 -4.88 -12.39
CA TYR A 72 -8.52 -6.02 -12.82
C TYR A 72 -8.57 -7.19 -11.85
N ASN A 73 -8.51 -8.39 -12.41
CA ASN A 73 -8.17 -9.61 -11.71
C ASN A 73 -6.67 -9.86 -11.90
N ILE A 74 -5.93 -9.82 -10.79
CA ILE A 74 -4.48 -10.02 -10.78
C ILE A 74 -4.19 -11.35 -10.10
N ARG A 75 -3.53 -12.28 -10.81
CA ARG A 75 -3.18 -13.59 -10.28
C ARG A 75 -1.72 -13.91 -10.58
N GLN A 76 -1.02 -14.55 -9.65
CA GLN A 76 0.33 -15.01 -9.90
C GLN A 76 0.37 -16.06 -11.02
N VAL A 77 1.43 -16.02 -11.82
CA VAL A 77 1.68 -17.08 -12.81
C VAL A 77 1.98 -18.41 -12.10
N ASN A 78 2.76 -18.38 -11.02
CA ASN A 78 3.04 -19.55 -10.18
C ASN A 78 2.87 -19.20 -8.69
N PRO A 79 1.79 -19.66 -8.03
CA PRO A 79 1.55 -19.41 -6.61
C PRO A 79 2.63 -19.96 -5.66
N LYS A 80 3.44 -20.93 -6.11
CA LYS A 80 4.54 -21.50 -5.30
C LYS A 80 5.82 -20.67 -5.35
N ASN A 81 5.91 -19.69 -6.25
CA ASN A 81 7.08 -18.82 -6.29
C ASN A 81 7.16 -17.98 -5.03
N GLN A 82 8.30 -18.02 -4.35
CA GLN A 82 8.55 -17.17 -3.19
C GLN A 82 8.87 -15.73 -3.64
N TRP A 83 8.48 -14.77 -2.81
CA TRP A 83 8.87 -13.38 -2.99
C TRP A 83 10.37 -13.23 -2.84
N ARG A 84 10.99 -12.54 -3.79
CA ARG A 84 12.38 -12.09 -3.70
C ARG A 84 12.40 -10.59 -3.76
N TYR A 85 13.13 -9.97 -2.84
CA TYR A 85 13.32 -8.53 -2.83
C TYR A 85 14.76 -8.19 -2.48
N GLN A 86 15.18 -7.00 -2.91
CA GLN A 86 16.43 -6.39 -2.47
C GLN A 86 16.07 -5.21 -1.57
N ALA A 87 16.53 -5.25 -0.32
CA ALA A 87 16.33 -4.19 0.64
C ALA A 87 17.52 -3.21 0.57
N ASN A 88 17.32 -2.11 -0.14
CA ASN A 88 18.20 -0.94 -0.12
C ASN A 88 17.45 0.19 0.60
N PHE A 89 17.44 1.39 0.02
CA PHE A 89 16.54 2.46 0.47
C PHE A 89 15.06 2.09 0.34
N THR A 90 14.71 1.28 -0.66
CA THR A 90 13.39 0.65 -0.83
C THR A 90 13.51 -0.87 -0.87
N ALA A 91 12.40 -1.57 -0.62
CA ALA A 91 12.31 -3.01 -0.83
C ALA A 91 11.84 -3.29 -2.26
N LEU A 92 12.78 -3.34 -3.22
CA LEU A 92 12.42 -3.61 -4.62
C LEU A 92 12.15 -5.10 -4.81
N THR A 93 10.97 -5.45 -5.27
CA THR A 93 10.56 -6.83 -5.53
C THR A 93 10.95 -7.25 -6.94
N TYR A 94 11.39 -8.50 -7.08
CA TYR A 94 11.75 -9.11 -8.37
C TYR A 94 11.09 -10.49 -8.50
N SER A 95 11.04 -11.00 -9.73
CA SER A 95 10.66 -12.40 -10.02
C SER A 95 9.23 -12.77 -9.62
N TRP A 96 8.29 -11.81 -9.70
CA TRP A 96 6.86 -12.03 -9.40
C TRP A 96 5.98 -11.77 -10.62
N PRO A 97 6.03 -12.63 -11.65
CA PRO A 97 5.17 -12.47 -12.81
C PRO A 97 3.70 -12.72 -12.43
N VAL A 98 2.83 -11.87 -12.95
CA VAL A 98 1.37 -11.92 -12.74
C VAL A 98 0.64 -11.89 -14.07
N TRP A 99 -0.49 -12.59 -14.14
CA TRP A 99 -1.52 -12.36 -15.14
C TRP A 99 -2.41 -11.21 -14.67
N VAL A 100 -2.75 -10.33 -15.61
CA VAL A 100 -3.66 -9.20 -15.39
C VAL A 100 -4.77 -9.30 -16.42
N GLU A 101 -5.99 -9.51 -15.94
CA GLU A 101 -7.19 -9.62 -16.77
C GLU A 101 -8.15 -8.50 -16.40
N LYS A 102 -8.72 -7.80 -17.39
CA LYS A 102 -9.72 -6.75 -17.13
C LYS A 102 -10.97 -7.42 -16.55
N ARG A 103 -11.47 -6.90 -15.43
CA ARG A 103 -12.72 -7.35 -14.81
C ARG A 103 -13.91 -6.81 -15.60
N GLU A 104 -14.84 -7.70 -15.92
CA GLU A 104 -16.16 -7.31 -16.42
C GLU A 104 -17.02 -6.82 -15.25
N HIS A 105 -17.68 -5.68 -15.45
CA HIS A 105 -18.56 -5.08 -14.45
C HIS A 105 -20.00 -5.23 -14.92
N GLU A 106 -20.82 -5.97 -14.16
CA GLU A 106 -22.26 -6.02 -14.38
C GLU A 106 -22.93 -4.82 -13.67
N GLY A 107 -23.50 -3.89 -14.44
CA GLY A 107 -24.33 -2.80 -13.93
C GLY A 107 -23.62 -1.48 -13.56
N ASN A 108 -24.41 -0.39 -13.57
CA ASN A 108 -24.10 1.04 -13.42
C ASN A 108 -22.80 1.37 -12.66
N MET A 109 -21.69 1.28 -13.36
CA MET A 109 -20.43 1.84 -12.95
C MET A 109 -20.36 3.27 -13.47
N HIS A 110 -19.97 4.23 -12.62
CA HIS A 110 -19.72 5.60 -13.07
C HIS A 110 -18.75 5.54 -14.27
N PRO A 111 -19.08 6.22 -15.38
CA PRO A 111 -18.30 6.18 -16.61
C PRO A 111 -16.81 6.42 -16.32
N ASP A 112 -15.96 5.72 -17.06
CA ASP A 112 -14.52 5.91 -16.98
C ASP A 112 -14.20 7.39 -17.14
N ILE A 113 -13.23 7.91 -16.38
CA ILE A 113 -12.86 9.33 -16.44
C ILE A 113 -12.46 9.79 -17.84
N GLU A 114 -12.04 8.85 -18.70
CA GLU A 114 -11.71 9.08 -20.10
C GLU A 114 -12.95 9.28 -20.97
N THR A 115 -14.10 8.74 -20.55
CA THR A 115 -15.40 8.88 -21.20
C THR A 115 -16.21 10.07 -20.67
N LEU A 116 -15.73 10.72 -19.60
CA LEU A 116 -16.33 11.95 -19.11
C LEU A 116 -16.03 13.10 -20.08
N PRO A 117 -16.99 14.02 -20.31
CA PRO A 117 -16.72 15.24 -21.05
C PRO A 117 -15.56 15.97 -20.37
N ARG A 118 -14.42 16.09 -21.07
CA ARG A 118 -13.32 16.96 -20.63
C ARG A 118 -13.71 18.38 -21.00
N ASP A 119 -14.60 18.97 -20.22
CA ASP A 119 -14.82 20.40 -20.30
C ASP A 119 -13.54 21.08 -19.79
N ARG A 120 -12.70 21.51 -20.73
CA ARG A 120 -11.43 22.20 -20.43
C ARG A 120 -11.68 23.66 -20.04
N ASP A 121 -12.93 24.13 -20.09
CA ASP A 121 -13.27 25.54 -20.01
C ASP A 121 -13.91 25.93 -18.65
N GLN A 122 -13.89 25.03 -17.65
CA GLN A 122 -14.38 25.28 -16.28
C GLN A 122 -13.27 25.53 -15.24
N PHE A 123 -12.20 26.22 -15.63
CA PHE A 123 -11.24 26.82 -14.69
C PHE A 123 -11.22 28.34 -14.82
#